data_AF-X1NMT9-F1
#
_entry.id   AF-X1NMT9-F1
#
_cell.length_a   1.000
_cell.length_b   1.000
_cell.length_c   1.000
_cell.angle_alpha   90.00
_cell.angle_beta   90.00
_cell.angle_gamma   90.00
#
_symmetry.space_group_name_H-M   'P 1'
#
loop_
_entity.id
_entity.type
_entity.pdbx_description
1 polymer ?
#
loop_
_entity_poly.entity_id
_entity_poly.type
_entity_poly.pdbx_seq_one_letter_code
_entity_poly.pdbx_strand_id
1 'polypeptide(L)' 'IINFLNSMVDEGLLGFTEITGKGGHRRIYSSRYDEAGSKRFMAEKVISKLLETWPEATREAMMKSLTLESQGNGP' A
#
# COMPACT_ATOMS: atom_id res chain seq x y z
N ILE A 1 -1.34 -18.97 -2.65
CA ILE A 1 -1.68 -17.95 -3.68
C ILE A 1 -3.06 -17.34 -3.44
N ILE A 2 -4.16 -18.10 -3.39
CA ILE A 2 -5.52 -17.55 -3.20
C ILE A 2 -5.67 -16.76 -1.89
N ASN A 3 -5.17 -17.29 -0.77
CA ASN A 3 -5.21 -16.58 0.53
C ASN A 3 -4.44 -15.24 0.49
N PHE A 4 -3.32 -15.21 -0.22
CA PHE A 4 -2.56 -13.98 -0.44
C PHE A 4 -3.38 -12.98 -1.26
N LEU A 5 -3.98 -13.41 -2.39
CA LEU A 5 -4.81 -12.52 -3.21
C LEU A 5 -6.03 -11.97 -2.45
N ASN A 6 -6.68 -12.78 -1.61
CA ASN A 6 -7.75 -12.31 -0.74
C ASN A 6 -7.23 -11.31 0.29
N SER A 7 -6.09 -11.59 0.95
CA SER A 7 -5.48 -10.64 1.88
C SER A 7 -5.13 -9.32 1.18
N MET A 8 -4.65 -9.34 -0.06
CA MET A 8 -4.39 -8.10 -0.81
C MET A 8 -5.66 -7.36 -1.23
N VAL A 9 -6.80 -8.04 -1.36
CA VAL A 9 -8.11 -7.41 -1.50
C VAL A 9 -8.52 -6.74 -0.19
N ASP A 10 -8.40 -7.44 0.93
CA ASP A 10 -8.76 -6.92 2.25
C ASP A 10 -7.88 -5.73 2.65
N GLU A 11 -6.60 -5.78 2.29
CA GLU A 11 -5.65 -4.69 2.46
C GLU A 11 -5.94 -3.51 1.52
N GLY A 12 -6.73 -3.72 0.45
CA GLY A 12 -7.19 -2.69 -0.47
C GLY A 12 -6.31 -2.46 -1.70
N LEU A 13 -5.27 -3.29 -1.92
CA LEU A 13 -4.41 -3.21 -3.11
C LEU A 13 -5.10 -3.79 -4.36
N LEU A 14 -5.83 -4.89 -4.19
CA LEU A 14 -6.53 -5.55 -5.28
C LEU A 14 -8.04 -5.32 -5.18
N GLY A 15 -8.69 -5.29 -6.34
CA GLY A 15 -10.11 -5.54 -6.48
C GLY A 15 -10.37 -6.98 -6.89
N PHE A 16 -11.64 -7.38 -6.86
CA PHE A 16 -12.07 -8.59 -7.54
C PHE A 16 -13.45 -8.41 -8.15
N THR A 17 -13.71 -9.15 -9.21
CA THR A 17 -15.07 -9.39 -9.73
C THR A 17 -15.40 -10.85 -9.51
N GLU A 18 -16.62 -11.11 -9.08
CA GLU A 18 -17.13 -12.46 -8.93
C GLU A 18 -17.88 -12.89 -10.20
N ILE A 19 -17.51 -14.06 -10.72
CA ILE A 19 -18.20 -14.69 -11.84
C ILE A 19 -18.78 -16.03 -11.39
N THR A 20 -20.04 -16.26 -11.75
CA THR A 20 -20.73 -17.53 -11.47
C THR A 20 -20.82 -18.32 -12.77
N GLY A 21 -20.33 -19.56 -12.74
CA GLY A 21 -20.41 -20.49 -13.86
C GLY A 21 -20.90 -21.87 -13.43
N LYS A 22 -20.97 -22.80 -14.39
CA LYS A 22 -21.37 -24.21 -14.15
C LYS A 22 -20.50 -24.94 -13.09
N GLY A 23 -19.34 -24.39 -12.73
CA GLY A 23 -18.41 -24.91 -11.73
C GLY A 23 -18.33 -24.11 -10.41
N GLY A 24 -19.30 -23.23 -10.13
CA GLY A 24 -19.35 -22.44 -8.88
C GLY A 24 -18.85 -21.00 -9.02
N HIS A 25 -18.56 -20.39 -7.87
CA HIS A 25 -18.13 -18.99 -7.75
C HIS A 25 -16.62 -18.87 -7.95
N ARG A 26 -16.18 -18.03 -8.89
CA ARG A 26 -14.76 -17.73 -9.11
C ARG A 26 -14.52 -16.23 -9.02
N ARG A 27 -13.46 -15.85 -8.30
CA ARG A 27 -12.97 -14.47 -8.25
C ARG A 27 -11.94 -14.24 -9.35
N ILE A 28 -12.10 -13.14 -10.07
CA ILE A 28 -11.10 -12.58 -10.97
C ILE A 28 -10.54 -11.33 -10.29
N TYR A 29 -9.26 -11.38 -9.92
CA TYR A 29 -8.58 -10.28 -9.25
C TYR A 29 -8.06 -9.26 -10.26
N SER A 30 -8.12 -7.99 -9.93
CA SER A 30 -7.61 -6.89 -10.75
C SER A 30 -6.85 -5.89 -9.89
N SER A 31 -5.88 -5.19 -10.50
CA SER A 31 -5.23 -4.07 -9.81
C SER A 31 -6.23 -2.96 -9.59
N ARG A 32 -6.29 -2.43 -8.36
CA ARG A 32 -7.14 -1.28 -8.05
C ARG A 32 -6.52 0.04 -8.51
N TYR A 33 -5.20 0.08 -8.58
CA TYR A 33 -4.43 1.27 -8.93
C TYR A 33 -3.57 1.01 -10.18
N ASP A 34 -3.19 2.10 -10.83
CA ASP A 34 -2.07 2.08 -11.78
C ASP A 34 -0.73 1.97 -11.03
N GLU A 35 0.38 2.02 -11.76
CA GLU A 35 1.71 1.89 -11.16
C GLU A 35 2.02 3.00 -10.15
N ALA A 36 1.73 4.25 -10.51
CA ALA A 36 1.96 5.41 -9.65
C ALA A 36 1.11 5.34 -8.36
N GLY A 37 -0.18 5.02 -8.52
CA GLY A 37 -1.10 4.82 -7.40
C GLY A 37 -0.69 3.66 -6.51
N SER A 38 -0.20 2.55 -7.10
CA SER A 38 0.30 1.39 -6.35
C SER A 38 1.51 1.75 -5.49
N LYS A 39 2.48 2.49 -6.04
CA LYS A 39 3.66 2.97 -5.31
C LYS A 39 3.26 3.85 -4.12
N ARG A 40 2.36 4.81 -4.36
CA ARG A 40 1.85 5.71 -3.32
C ARG A 40 1.11 4.94 -2.22
N PHE A 41 0.20 4.05 -2.61
CA PHE A 41 -0.57 3.23 -1.69
C PHE A 41 0.34 2.40 -0.77
N MET A 42 1.36 1.75 -1.34
CA MET A 42 2.33 0.98 -0.54
C MET A 42 3.10 1.85 0.44
N ALA A 43 3.57 3.03 0.00
CA ALA A 43 4.28 3.96 0.88
C ALA A 43 3.38 4.42 2.04
N GLU A 44 2.15 4.85 1.75
CA GLU A 44 1.18 5.27 2.77
C GLU A 44 0.85 4.15 3.76
N LYS A 45 0.69 2.91 3.27
CA LYS A 45 0.41 1.74 4.10
C LYS A 45 1.56 1.42 5.04
N VAL A 46 2.79 1.40 4.53
CA VAL A 46 3.99 1.16 5.34
C VAL A 46 4.15 2.25 6.39
N ILE A 47 4.06 3.54 6.01
CA ILE A 47 4.17 4.66 6.96
C ILE A 47 3.09 4.56 8.04
N SER A 48 1.84 4.29 7.66
CA SER A 48 0.75 4.13 8.61
C SER A 48 1.02 3.01 9.60
N LYS A 49 1.53 1.86 9.13
CA LYS A 49 1.85 0.73 10.01
C LYS A 49 3.03 1.02 10.94
N LEU A 50 4.04 1.72 10.45
CA LEU A 50 5.18 2.16 11.24
C LEU A 50 4.76 3.19 12.31
N LEU A 51 3.88 4.13 11.97
CA LEU A 51 3.31 5.08 12.95
C LEU A 51 2.46 4.39 14.03
N GLU A 52 1.75 3.32 13.68
CA GLU A 52 1.00 2.51 14.65
C GLU A 52 1.95 1.72 15.58
N THR A 53 3.00 1.13 15.03
CA THR A 53 3.87 0.18 15.76
C THR A 53 5.00 0.89 16.53
N TRP A 54 5.61 1.91 15.92
CA TRP A 54 6.75 2.67 16.44
C TRP A 54 6.55 4.17 16.18
N PRO A 55 5.57 4.82 16.85
CA PRO A 55 5.18 6.19 16.54
C PRO A 55 6.34 7.19 16.66
N GLU A 56 7.12 7.12 17.74
CA GLU A 56 8.17 8.09 18.01
C GLU A 56 9.34 7.97 17.03
N ALA A 57 9.89 6.77 16.88
CA ALA A 57 10.99 6.50 15.95
C ALA A 57 10.61 6.83 14.50
N THR A 58 9.36 6.56 14.11
CA THR A 58 8.87 6.89 12.76
C THR A 58 8.76 8.39 12.54
N ARG A 59 8.22 9.14 13.52
CA ARG A 59 8.13 10.60 13.44
C ARG A 59 9.50 11.27 13.38
N GLU A 60 10.43 10.83 14.24
CA GLU A 60 11.80 11.33 14.24
C GLU A 60 12.48 11.12 12.89
N ALA A 61 12.36 9.91 12.32
CA ALA A 61 12.92 9.58 11.01
C ALA A 61 12.33 10.46 9.89
N MET A 62 11.01 10.67 9.88
CA MET A 62 10.33 11.53 8.89
C MET A 62 10.73 13.01 9.02
N MET A 63 10.89 13.52 10.26
CA MET A 63 11.34 14.90 10.49
C MET A 63 12.78 15.09 10.01
N LYS A 64 13.64 14.11 10.26
CA LYS A 64 15.02 14.13 9.80
C LYS A 64 15.12 14.11 8.27
N SER A 65 14.30 13.31 7.58
CA SER A 65 14.30 13.28 6.11
C SER A 65 13.85 14.61 5.50
N LEU A 66 12.84 15.26 6.07
CA LEU A 66 12.38 16.58 5.60
C LEU A 66 13.45 17.67 5.77
N THR A 67 14.24 17.57 6.84
CA THR A 67 15.34 18.52 7.12
C THR A 67 16.52 18.35 6.15
N LEU A 68 16.77 17.12 5.67
CA LEU A 68 17.82 16.82 4.70
C LEU A 68 17.49 17.34 3.29
N GLU A 69 16.22 17.30 2.88
CA GLU A 69 15.79 17.89 1.59
C GLU A 69 15.93 19.41 1.58
N SER A 70 15.75 20.07 2.74
CA SER A 70 15.93 21.53 2.88
C SER A 70 17.40 21.98 2.76
N GLN A 71 18.38 21.09 2.92
CA GLN A 71 19.80 21.42 2.79
C GLN A 71 20.38 21.06 1.42
N GLY A 72 19.60 20.40 0.55
CA GLY A 72 20.01 20.02 -0.80
C GLY A 72 19.66 21.03 -1.90
N ASN A 73 19.04 22.16 -1.57
CA ASN A 73 18.64 23.20 -2.53
C ASN A 73 19.37 24.52 -2.22
N GLY A 74 20.69 24.53 -2.39
CA GLY A 74 21.51 25.74 -2.52
C GLY A 74 21.73 26.06 -4.01
N PRO A 75 21.86 27.35 -4.38
CA PRO A 75 21.78 27.87 -5.76
C PRO A 75 22.79 27.25 -6.72
#